data_AF-A0A355YMA2-F1
#
_entry.id   AF-A0A355YMA2-F1
#
_cell.length_a   1.000
_cell.length_b   1.000
_cell.length_c   1.000
_cell.angle_alpha   90.00
_cell.angle_beta   90.00
_cell.angle_gamma   90.00
#
_symmetry.space_group_name_H-M   'P 1'
#
loop_
_entity.id
_entity.type
_entity.pdbx_description
1 polymer ?
#
loop_
_entity_poly.entity_id
_entity_poly.type
_entity_poly.pdbx_seq_one_letter_code
_entity_poly.pdbx_strand_id
1 'polypeptide(L)' 'MNKAELITAVAENADMPKKDAEKAIKAFIDVVTEELKKGEKVQVVGFGTFEVTERAE' A
#
# COMPACT_ATOMS: atom_id res chain seq x y z
N MET A 1 -8.60 -1.70 -12.26
CA MET A 1 -7.59 -1.11 -11.35
C MET A 1 -6.55 -2.17 -10.99
N ASN A 2 -5.54 -2.31 -11.84
CA ASN A 2 -4.29 -3.01 -11.55
C ASN A 2 -3.25 -2.02 -10.96
N LYS A 3 -2.03 -2.49 -10.67
CA LYS A 3 -0.97 -1.64 -10.08
C LYS A 3 -0.63 -0.41 -10.95
N ALA A 4 -0.59 -0.56 -12.27
CA ALA A 4 -0.25 0.54 -13.18
C ALA A 4 -1.36 1.60 -13.26
N GLU A 5 -2.62 1.14 -13.27
CA GLU A 5 -3.80 2.01 -13.18
C GLU A 5 -3.84 2.74 -11.84
N LEU A 6 -3.53 2.06 -10.72
CA LEU A 6 -3.45 2.68 -9.39
C LEU A 6 -2.37 3.77 -9.32
N ILE A 7 -1.16 3.50 -9.82
CA ILE A 7 -0.07 4.50 -9.87
C ILE A 7 -0.50 5.73 -10.67
N THR A 8 -1.19 5.52 -11.80
CA THR A 8 -1.64 6.62 -12.66
C THR A 8 -2.72 7.44 -11.94
N ALA A 9 -3.71 6.79 -11.35
CA ALA A 9 -4.75 7.46 -10.58
C ALA A 9 -4.18 8.25 -9.39
N VAL A 10 -3.19 7.69 -8.67
CA VAL A 10 -2.53 8.36 -7.54
C VAL A 10 -1.73 9.57 -8.02
N ALA A 11 -1.00 9.44 -9.13
CA ALA A 11 -0.26 10.55 -9.72
C ALA A 11 -1.20 11.72 -10.08
N GLU A 12 -2.34 11.42 -10.71
CA GLU A 12 -3.34 12.41 -11.10
C GLU A 12 -4.02 13.07 -9.89
N ASN A 13 -4.47 12.27 -8.92
CA ASN A 13 -5.21 12.79 -7.76
C ASN A 13 -4.32 13.55 -6.78
N ALA A 14 -3.03 13.20 -6.70
CA ALA A 14 -2.06 13.86 -5.82
C ALA A 14 -1.23 14.93 -6.54
N ASP A 15 -1.55 15.24 -7.80
CA ASP A 15 -0.85 16.21 -8.67
C ASP A 15 0.68 16.04 -8.61
N MET A 16 1.14 14.81 -8.83
CA MET A 16 2.55 14.45 -8.72
C MET A 16 3.06 13.69 -9.95
N PRO A 17 4.38 13.77 -10.24
CA PRO A 17 4.97 13.01 -11.33
C PRO A 17 4.73 11.50 -11.15
N LYS A 18 4.38 10.81 -12.24
CA LYS A 18 4.13 9.36 -12.25
C LYS A 18 5.27 8.54 -11.62
N LYS A 19 6.52 8.99 -11.84
CA LYS A 19 7.71 8.35 -11.25
C LYS A 19 7.72 8.41 -9.72
N ASP A 20 7.21 9.49 -9.14
CA ASP A 20 7.17 9.65 -7.69
C ASP A 20 5.95 8.93 -7.09
N ALA A 21 4.82 8.92 -7.80
CA ALA A 21 3.69 8.05 -7.43
C ALA A 21 4.08 6.56 -7.44
N GLU A 22 4.85 6.11 -8.44
CA GLU A 22 5.35 4.74 -8.51
C GLU A 22 6.24 4.41 -7.30
N LYS A 23 7.18 5.31 -6.97
CA LYS A 23 8.03 5.15 -5.78
C LYS A 23 7.21 5.11 -4.49
N ALA A 24 6.22 6.01 -4.35
CA ALA A 24 5.39 6.09 -3.16
C ALA A 24 4.56 4.81 -2.96
N ILE A 25 3.91 4.33 -4.02
CA ILE A 25 3.13 3.08 -3.97
C ILE A 25 4.01 1.87 -3.69
N LYS A 26 5.20 1.82 -4.30
CA LYS A 26 6.16 0.75 -4.01
C LYS A 26 6.60 0.80 -2.54
N ALA A 27 7.02 1.96 -2.04
CA ALA A 27 7.44 2.12 -0.65
C ALA A 27 6.32 1.78 0.34
N PHE A 28 5.08 2.17 0.05
CA PHE A 28 3.92 1.80 0.86
C PHE A 28 3.74 0.28 0.95
N ILE A 29 3.78 -0.42 -0.19
CA ILE A 29 3.67 -1.89 -0.22
C ILE A 29 4.81 -2.53 0.56
N ASP A 30 6.05 -2.05 0.36
CA ASP A 30 7.24 -2.60 1.01
C ASP A 30 7.15 -2.42 2.54
N VAL A 31 6.81 -1.22 3.03
CA VAL A 31 6.66 -0.94 4.47
C VAL A 31 5.55 -1.81 5.07
N VAL A 32 4.36 -1.83 4.48
CA VAL A 32 3.25 -2.65 4.99
C VAL A 32 3.64 -4.13 5.02
N THR A 33 4.33 -4.61 4.00
CA THR A 33 4.79 -6.01 3.94
C THR A 33 5.78 -6.34 5.06
N GLU A 34 6.75 -5.46 5.33
CA GLU A 34 7.74 -5.68 6.38
C GLU A 34 7.12 -5.64 7.78
N GLU A 35 6.15 -4.76 8.03
CA GLU A 35 5.43 -4.73 9.31
C GLU A 35 4.60 -6.01 9.50
N LEU A 36 3.88 -6.45 8.46
CA LEU A 36 3.12 -7.71 8.50
C LEU A 36 4.01 -8.93 8.75
N LYS A 37 5.23 -8.97 8.18
CA LYS A 37 6.19 -10.07 8.42
C LYS A 37 6.64 -10.14 9.89
N LYS A 38 6.65 -9.02 10.61
CA LYS A 38 6.95 -8.99 12.05
C LYS A 38 5.76 -9.45 12.90
N GLY A 39 4.61 -9.74 12.29
CA GLY A 39 3.35 -9.98 12.99
C GLY A 39 2.72 -8.69 13.52
N GLU A 40 3.21 -7.53 13.10
CA GLU A 40 2.66 -6.25 13.49
C GLU A 40 1.47 -5.88 12.61
N LYS A 41 0.50 -5.16 13.20
CA LYS A 41 -0.67 -4.65 12.49
C LYS A 41 -0.42 -3.24 11.98
N VAL A 42 -0.83 -2.95 10.75
CA VAL A 42 -0.76 -1.61 10.16
C VAL A 42 -2.16 -1.05 10.05
N GLN A 43 -2.46 0.01 10.81
CA GLN A 43 -3.76 0.67 10.79
C GLN A 43 -3.66 2.02 10.07
N VAL A 44 -4.42 2.17 8.99
CA VAL A 44 -4.54 3.42 8.23
C VAL A 44 -5.97 3.95 8.42
N VAL A 45 -6.11 4.95 9.30
CA VAL A 45 -7.42 5.54 9.63
C VAL A 45 -8.10 6.08 8.36
N GLY A 46 -9.36 5.67 8.14
CA GLY A 46 -10.13 6.06 6.95
C GLY A 46 -9.89 5.18 5.72
N PHE A 47 -8.99 4.19 5.80
CA PHE A 47 -8.75 3.23 4.72
C PHE A 47 -8.98 1.78 5.17
N GLY A 48 -8.25 1.34 6.21
CA GLY A 48 -8.36 -0.03 6.70
C GLY A 48 -7.25 -0.44 7.65
N THR A 49 -7.32 -1.70 8.10
CA THR A 49 -6.28 -2.35 8.91
C THR A 49 -5.73 -3.54 8.14
N PHE A 50 -4.42 -3.65 8.11
CA PHE A 50 -3.69 -4.79 7.55
C PHE A 50 -3.10 -5.59 8.72
N GLU A 51 -3.40 -6.88 8.79
CA GLU A 51 -2.86 -7.78 9.79
C GLU A 51 -2.70 -9.20 9.20
N VAL A 52 -1.79 -9.98 9.78
CA VAL A 52 -1.63 -11.39 9.44
C VAL A 52 -2.57 -12.20 10.33
N THR A 53 -3.47 -12.96 9.72
CA THR A 53 -4.38 -13.87 10.42
C THR A 53 -4.02 -15.32 10.13
N GLU A 54 -4.16 -16.20 11.12
CA GLU A 54 -4.08 -17.63 10.87
C GLU A 54 -5.22 -18.06 9.94
N ARG A 55 -4.88 -18.78 8.88
CA ARG A 55 -5.87 -19.31 7.95
C ARG A 55 -6.48 -20.55 8.60
N ALA A 56 -7.79 -20.54 8.81
CA ALA A 56 -8.51 -21.77 9.16
C ALA A 56 -8.41 -22.74 7.97
N GLU A 57 -7.85 -23.93 8.20
CA GLU A 57 -7.90 -25.07 7.27
C GLU A 57 -9.28 -25.74 7.28
#